data_AF-A0A2R8MF15-F1
#
_entry.id   AF-A0A2R8MF15-F1
#
_cell.length_a   1.000
_cell.length_b   1.000
_cell.length_c   1.000
_cell.angle_alpha   90.00
_cell.angle_beta   90.00
_cell.angle_gamma   90.00
#
_symmetry.space_group_name_H-M   'P 1'
#
loop_
_entity.id
_entity.type
_entity.pdbx_description
1 polymer ?
#
loop_
_entity_poly.entity_id
_entity_poly.type
_entity_poly.pdbx_seq_one_letter_code
_entity_poly.pdbx_strand_id
1 'polypeptide(L)'
;MSANSSTVGQLLLQGSACISWKQDVEGAVYHLANCLLLLGFMGGSGVYGCFYLFGFLSAGYLCCVLWGWFSACGLDIVLWSFLLALVSLLQLAHLVYRLREDTLPEEFDLLYKALYLPLQVPLQTYKEIVHCCEEQVLTLATEQTYAMEGETPINRLSLLLSGRVRVSQDGQFLHYIFPYQFMDSPEWESLQPSEDGVFQVTLTAETSCSYISWPRKSLHLLLTKERYISCLFSALLGYDISEKLYTLNDKLFAKFGLRFDIRLPSLYHVLGPIAADAGPESEKGDEEVCEPSVSPPQATPTSLQQTPPCSPPPAATSLPAPPSRARMSRPDSGILGEDSTSLVLEDFEEVSGSESFMDYRSDGEYMR
;
A
#
# COMPACT_ATOMS: atom_id res chain seq x y z
N MET A 1 -1.29 -9.29 82.43
CA MET A 1 -1.29 -8.98 80.97
C MET A 1 -1.21 -10.29 80.20
N SER A 2 -1.96 -10.40 79.10
CA SER A 2 -2.08 -11.55 78.16
C SER A 2 -3.08 -12.66 78.50
N ALA A 3 -4.39 -12.35 78.41
CA ALA A 3 -5.44 -13.37 78.37
C ALA A 3 -6.51 -13.10 77.28
N ASN A 4 -6.20 -12.27 76.27
CA ASN A 4 -7.17 -11.85 75.24
C ASN A 4 -6.73 -12.15 73.79
N SER A 5 -5.61 -12.84 73.57
CA SER A 5 -5.08 -13.11 72.23
C SER A 5 -5.47 -14.47 71.63
N SER A 6 -6.08 -15.38 72.40
CA SER A 6 -6.47 -16.71 71.91
C SER A 6 -7.87 -16.77 71.31
N THR A 7 -8.80 -15.91 71.74
CA THR A 7 -10.19 -15.91 71.26
C THR A 7 -10.36 -15.26 69.90
N VAL A 8 -9.53 -14.27 69.54
CA VAL A 8 -9.56 -13.64 68.21
C VAL A 8 -8.95 -14.54 67.14
N GLY A 9 -7.88 -15.28 67.49
CA GLY A 9 -7.29 -16.31 66.61
C GLY A 9 -8.22 -17.51 66.40
N GLN A 10 -8.99 -17.89 67.43
CA GLN A 10 -10.04 -18.89 67.29
C GLN A 10 -11.24 -18.37 66.49
N LEU A 11 -11.66 -17.11 66.62
CA LEU A 11 -12.77 -16.56 65.83
C LEU A 11 -12.46 -16.43 64.33
N LEU A 12 -11.21 -16.13 63.96
CA LEU A 12 -10.79 -16.06 62.55
C LEU A 12 -10.62 -17.44 61.91
N LEU A 13 -10.22 -18.46 62.68
CA LEU A 13 -10.10 -19.85 62.21
C LEU A 13 -11.43 -20.64 62.34
N GLN A 14 -12.41 -20.06 63.03
CA GLN A 14 -13.78 -20.55 63.19
C GLN A 14 -14.75 -19.83 62.24
N GLY A 15 -14.22 -19.33 61.11
CA GLY A 15 -15.01 -19.23 59.89
C GLY A 15 -15.34 -20.63 59.41
N SER A 16 -16.41 -21.21 59.97
CA SER A 16 -17.11 -22.42 59.53
C SER A 16 -16.37 -23.23 58.45
N ALA A 17 -15.45 -24.11 58.86
CA ALA A 17 -15.07 -25.22 58.00
C ALA A 17 -16.36 -25.96 57.64
N CYS A 18 -16.66 -26.10 56.35
CA CYS A 18 -17.90 -26.74 55.92
C CYS A 18 -17.86 -28.23 56.16
N ILE A 19 -18.50 -28.63 57.26
CA ILE A 19 -18.56 -30.01 57.71
C ILE A 19 -19.73 -30.76 57.01
N SER A 20 -20.66 -30.04 56.35
CA SER A 20 -21.80 -30.66 55.67
C SER A 20 -22.34 -29.82 54.50
N TRP A 21 -22.86 -30.50 53.47
CA TRP A 21 -23.55 -29.89 52.34
C TRP A 21 -24.84 -29.22 52.83
N LYS A 22 -25.05 -27.95 52.48
CA LYS A 22 -26.26 -27.22 52.84
C LYS A 22 -27.44 -27.79 52.03
N GLN A 23 -28.59 -28.00 52.67
CA GLN A 23 -29.74 -28.72 52.09
C GLN A 23 -30.42 -27.97 50.92
N ASP A 24 -30.20 -26.65 50.80
CA ASP A 24 -30.62 -25.80 49.68
C ASP A 24 -29.44 -25.48 48.75
N VAL A 25 -28.92 -26.52 48.08
CA VAL A 25 -27.72 -26.40 47.22
C VAL A 25 -27.99 -25.70 45.89
N GLU A 26 -29.23 -25.76 45.39
CA GLU A 26 -29.59 -25.31 44.04
C GLU A 26 -30.12 -23.87 44.07
N GLY A 27 -29.22 -22.92 44.32
CA GLY A 27 -29.53 -21.49 44.27
C GLY A 27 -29.63 -20.92 42.85
N ALA A 28 -30.14 -19.69 42.71
CA ALA A 28 -30.25 -19.00 41.42
C ALA A 28 -28.89 -18.89 40.67
N VAL A 29 -27.79 -18.74 41.40
CA VAL A 29 -26.42 -18.67 40.84
C VAL A 29 -26.02 -20.00 40.18
N TYR A 30 -26.46 -21.13 40.72
CA TYR A 30 -26.22 -22.46 40.15
C TYR A 30 -26.95 -22.62 38.81
N HIS A 31 -28.23 -22.26 38.75
CA HIS A 31 -28.99 -22.32 37.50
C HIS A 31 -28.43 -21.34 36.45
N LEU A 32 -28.06 -20.13 36.85
CA LEU A 32 -27.43 -19.16 35.95
C LEU A 32 -26.11 -19.70 35.39
N ALA A 33 -25.26 -20.31 36.22
CA ALA A 33 -24.01 -20.91 35.77
C ALA A 33 -24.25 -22.00 34.71
N ASN A 34 -25.21 -22.91 34.96
CA ASN A 34 -25.55 -23.96 34.00
C ASN A 34 -26.16 -23.42 32.70
N CYS A 35 -26.98 -22.36 32.76
CA CYS A 35 -27.49 -21.69 31.57
C CYS A 35 -26.36 -21.07 30.74
N LEU A 36 -25.40 -20.40 31.38
CA LEU A 36 -24.25 -19.80 30.70
C LEU A 36 -23.34 -20.88 30.08
N LEU A 37 -23.10 -21.98 30.79
CA LEU A 37 -22.35 -23.11 30.24
C LEU A 37 -23.05 -23.72 29.02
N LEU A 38 -24.37 -23.96 29.11
CA LEU A 38 -25.16 -24.45 27.97
C LEU A 38 -25.07 -23.49 26.78
N LEU A 39 -25.26 -22.19 27.03
CA LEU A 39 -25.14 -21.16 25.99
C LEU A 39 -23.76 -21.16 25.35
N GLY A 40 -22.68 -21.33 26.11
CA GLY A 40 -21.33 -21.38 25.56
C GLY A 40 -21.09 -22.60 24.66
N PHE A 41 -21.65 -23.76 24.98
CA PHE A 41 -21.58 -24.94 24.11
C PHE A 41 -22.46 -24.85 22.86
N MET A 42 -23.39 -23.90 22.80
CA MET A 42 -24.16 -23.59 21.59
C MET A 42 -23.42 -22.67 20.61
N GLY A 43 -22.16 -22.33 20.88
CA GLY A 43 -21.32 -21.53 19.99
C GLY A 43 -21.15 -22.16 18.61
N GLY A 44 -21.21 -21.32 17.56
CA GLY A 44 -20.97 -21.73 16.18
C GLY A 44 -19.48 -21.96 15.86
N SER A 45 -19.19 -22.27 14.60
CA SER A 45 -17.82 -22.43 14.09
C SER A 45 -17.19 -21.07 13.71
N GLY A 46 -15.85 -21.01 13.71
CA GLY A 46 -15.07 -19.83 13.31
C GLY A 46 -14.57 -18.96 14.47
N VAL A 47 -13.83 -17.89 14.14
CA VAL A 47 -13.17 -17.03 15.15
C VAL A 47 -14.17 -16.37 16.11
N TYR A 48 -15.30 -15.86 15.58
CA TYR A 48 -16.37 -15.27 16.40
C TYR A 48 -17.07 -16.32 17.27
N GLY A 49 -17.19 -17.55 16.78
CA GLY A 49 -17.71 -18.69 17.55
C GLY A 49 -16.81 -19.05 18.73
N CYS A 50 -15.48 -19.01 18.54
CA CYS A 50 -14.52 -19.23 19.62
C CYS A 50 -14.60 -18.13 20.70
N PHE A 51 -14.74 -16.85 20.32
CA PHE A 51 -14.95 -15.76 21.29
C PHE A 51 -16.23 -15.96 22.11
N TYR A 52 -17.31 -16.34 21.42
CA TYR A 52 -18.59 -16.63 22.05
C TYR A 52 -18.46 -17.80 23.04
N LEU A 53 -17.86 -18.92 22.62
CA LEU A 53 -17.67 -20.11 23.45
C LEU A 53 -16.85 -19.79 24.70
N PHE A 54 -15.63 -19.25 24.55
CA PHE A 54 -14.76 -18.98 25.71
C PHE A 54 -15.28 -17.86 26.60
N GLY A 55 -16.01 -16.87 26.04
CA GLY A 55 -16.66 -15.82 26.82
C GLY A 55 -17.74 -16.38 27.76
N PHE A 56 -18.67 -17.16 27.21
CA PHE A 56 -19.75 -17.77 27.99
C PHE A 56 -19.25 -18.86 28.96
N LEU A 57 -18.26 -19.67 28.57
CA LEU A 57 -17.63 -20.64 29.48
C LEU A 57 -16.93 -19.94 30.64
N SER A 58 -16.16 -18.88 30.39
CA SER A 58 -15.50 -18.11 31.45
C SER A 58 -16.52 -17.54 32.44
N ALA A 59 -17.58 -16.89 31.94
CA ALA A 59 -18.67 -16.36 32.78
C ALA A 59 -19.41 -17.46 33.57
N GLY A 60 -19.68 -18.62 32.94
CA GLY A 60 -20.32 -19.76 33.57
C GLY A 60 -19.47 -20.36 34.70
N TYR A 61 -18.18 -20.58 34.47
CA TYR A 61 -17.27 -21.10 35.49
C TYR A 61 -17.02 -20.11 36.63
N LEU A 62 -17.00 -18.79 36.36
CA LEU A 62 -16.97 -17.77 37.41
C LEU A 62 -18.22 -17.83 38.29
N CYS A 63 -19.41 -18.04 37.70
CA CYS A 63 -20.63 -18.26 38.47
C CYS A 63 -20.56 -19.54 39.30
N CYS A 64 -19.95 -20.63 38.79
CA CYS A 64 -19.70 -21.85 39.55
C CYS A 64 -18.75 -21.62 40.75
N VAL A 65 -17.70 -20.80 40.57
CA VAL A 65 -16.78 -20.40 41.66
C VAL A 65 -17.54 -19.64 42.75
N LEU A 66 -18.36 -18.65 42.36
CA LEU A 66 -19.17 -17.88 43.31
C LEU A 66 -20.17 -18.77 44.06
N TRP A 67 -20.86 -19.67 43.36
CA TRP A 67 -21.75 -20.65 43.98
C TRP A 67 -21.00 -21.59 44.94
N GLY A 68 -19.85 -22.12 44.52
CA GLY A 68 -19.00 -22.98 45.32
C GLY A 68 -18.49 -22.30 46.59
N TRP A 69 -18.17 -21.00 46.51
CA TRP A 69 -17.66 -20.22 47.63
C TRP A 69 -18.75 -19.85 48.64
N PHE A 70 -19.91 -19.39 48.16
CA PHE A 70 -20.97 -18.86 49.03
C PHE A 70 -22.00 -19.89 49.49
N SER A 71 -22.25 -20.95 48.71
CA SER A 71 -23.38 -21.87 48.93
C SER A 71 -22.95 -23.31 49.21
N ALA A 72 -22.16 -23.91 48.31
CA ALA A 72 -21.79 -25.33 48.43
C ALA A 72 -20.61 -25.56 49.38
N CYS A 73 -19.76 -24.55 49.56
CA CYS A 73 -18.63 -24.55 50.49
C CYS A 73 -17.71 -25.77 50.34
N GLY A 74 -17.50 -26.19 49.09
CA GLY A 74 -16.60 -27.25 48.70
C GLY A 74 -15.37 -26.66 48.02
N LEU A 75 -14.21 -26.75 48.69
CA LEU A 75 -12.95 -26.24 48.15
C LEU A 75 -12.60 -26.89 46.80
N ASP A 76 -12.89 -28.18 46.65
CA ASP A 76 -12.64 -28.92 45.41
C ASP A 76 -13.44 -28.34 44.22
N ILE A 77 -14.73 -28.07 44.42
CA ILE A 77 -15.61 -27.47 43.40
C ILE A 77 -15.12 -26.09 43.01
N VAL A 78 -14.75 -25.27 44.01
CA VAL A 78 -14.21 -23.93 43.80
C VAL A 78 -12.89 -24.01 43.01
N LEU A 79 -12.00 -24.92 43.40
CA LEU A 79 -10.68 -25.07 42.78
C LEU A 79 -10.80 -25.50 41.31
N TRP A 80 -11.58 -26.54 41.00
CA TRP A 80 -11.80 -27.00 39.63
C TRP A 80 -12.49 -25.94 38.78
N SER A 81 -13.53 -25.29 39.30
CA SER A 81 -14.23 -24.23 38.58
C SER A 81 -13.32 -23.03 38.31
N PHE A 82 -12.46 -22.67 39.25
CA PHE A 82 -11.49 -21.59 39.09
C PHE A 82 -10.45 -21.93 38.02
N LEU A 83 -9.90 -23.14 38.03
CA LEU A 83 -8.95 -23.57 37.00
C LEU A 83 -9.57 -23.54 35.60
N LEU A 84 -10.81 -24.01 35.45
CA LEU A 84 -11.53 -23.98 34.17
C LEU A 84 -11.87 -22.55 33.73
N ALA A 85 -12.25 -21.67 34.67
CA ALA A 85 -12.45 -20.25 34.39
C ALA A 85 -11.14 -19.59 33.90
N LEU A 86 -10.01 -19.89 34.55
CA LEU A 86 -8.71 -19.35 34.19
C LEU A 86 -8.25 -19.84 32.81
N VAL A 87 -8.40 -21.13 32.51
CA VAL A 87 -8.07 -21.70 31.19
C VAL A 87 -8.93 -21.03 30.09
N SER A 88 -10.23 -20.89 30.33
CA SER A 88 -11.14 -20.25 29.38
C SER A 88 -10.80 -18.76 29.17
N LEU A 89 -10.43 -18.05 30.24
CA LEU A 89 -9.99 -16.66 30.18
C LEU A 89 -8.67 -16.52 29.41
N LEU A 90 -7.70 -17.42 29.63
CA LEU A 90 -6.43 -17.43 28.90
C LEU A 90 -6.64 -17.72 27.42
N GLN A 91 -7.54 -18.64 27.08
CA GLN A 91 -7.90 -18.93 25.68
C GLN A 91 -8.59 -17.73 25.02
N LEU A 92 -9.51 -17.06 25.73
CA LEU A 92 -10.12 -15.83 25.27
C LEU A 92 -9.08 -14.73 25.04
N ALA A 93 -8.17 -14.54 26.00
CA ALA A 93 -7.10 -13.55 25.90
C ALA A 93 -6.14 -13.84 24.74
N HIS A 94 -5.77 -15.10 24.53
CA HIS A 94 -4.96 -15.53 23.39
C HIS A 94 -5.67 -15.26 22.06
N LEU A 95 -6.98 -15.49 21.99
CA LEU A 95 -7.76 -15.21 20.80
C LEU A 95 -7.88 -13.71 20.52
N VAL A 96 -8.09 -12.88 21.56
CA VAL A 96 -8.03 -11.42 21.45
C VAL A 96 -6.66 -10.97 20.95
N TYR A 97 -5.58 -11.55 21.47
CA TYR A 97 -4.22 -11.23 21.06
C TYR A 97 -4.01 -11.54 19.57
N ARG A 98 -4.42 -12.72 19.11
CA ARG A 98 -4.34 -13.11 17.69
C ARG A 98 -5.16 -12.18 16.80
N LEU A 99 -6.39 -11.84 17.22
CA LEU A 99 -7.22 -10.90 16.48
C LEU A 99 -6.59 -9.50 16.40
N ARG A 100 -5.97 -9.03 17.49
CA ARG A 100 -5.23 -7.76 17.53
C ARG A 100 -4.02 -7.75 16.61
N GLU A 101 -3.26 -8.84 16.55
CA GLU A 101 -2.14 -9.03 15.61
C GLU A 101 -2.62 -9.11 14.14
N ASP A 102 -3.87 -9.52 13.93
CA ASP A 102 -4.48 -9.59 12.60
C ASP A 102 -5.25 -8.33 12.18
N THR A 103 -5.53 -7.42 13.11
CA THR A 103 -6.26 -6.17 12.82
C THR A 103 -5.27 -5.11 12.37
N LEU A 104 -5.17 -4.91 11.06
CA LEU A 104 -4.46 -3.77 10.48
C LEU A 104 -5.14 -2.45 10.91
N PRO A 105 -4.36 -1.38 11.18
CA PRO A 105 -4.94 -0.06 11.40
C PRO A 105 -5.79 0.38 10.20
N GLU A 106 -6.83 1.17 10.44
CA GLU A 106 -7.84 1.54 9.45
C GLU A 106 -7.26 2.14 8.15
N GLU A 107 -6.25 3.01 8.28
CA GLU A 107 -5.53 3.61 7.14
C GLU A 107 -4.86 2.56 6.24
N PHE A 108 -4.28 1.52 6.83
CA PHE A 108 -3.64 0.42 6.08
C PHE A 108 -4.70 -0.53 5.49
N ASP A 109 -5.83 -0.74 6.15
CA ASP A 109 -6.93 -1.52 5.58
C ASP A 109 -7.55 -0.82 4.34
N LEU A 110 -7.73 0.51 4.40
CA LEU A 110 -8.17 1.31 3.26
C LEU A 110 -7.15 1.25 2.11
N LEU A 111 -5.86 1.42 2.42
CA LEU A 111 -4.78 1.28 1.44
C LEU A 111 -4.78 -0.12 0.79
N TYR A 112 -4.94 -1.18 1.58
CA TYR A 112 -5.01 -2.54 1.08
C TYR A 112 -6.15 -2.71 0.09
N LYS A 113 -7.36 -2.25 0.46
CA LYS A 113 -8.55 -2.32 -0.40
C LYS A 113 -8.42 -1.49 -1.68
N ALA A 114 -7.75 -0.34 -1.62
CA ALA A 114 -7.61 0.57 -2.75
C ALA A 114 -6.56 0.11 -3.78
N LEU A 115 -5.36 -0.28 -3.34
CA LEU A 115 -4.24 -0.59 -4.24
C LEU A 115 -3.95 -2.08 -4.37
N TYR A 116 -3.92 -2.81 -3.26
CA TYR A 116 -3.36 -4.17 -3.21
C TYR A 116 -4.41 -5.25 -3.48
N LEU A 117 -5.65 -5.04 -3.07
CA LEU A 117 -6.76 -5.97 -3.29
C LEU A 117 -7.13 -6.12 -4.78
N PRO A 118 -7.21 -5.04 -5.60
CA PRO A 118 -7.43 -5.18 -7.04
C PRO A 118 -6.30 -5.94 -7.75
N LEU A 119 -5.08 -5.85 -7.22
CA LEU A 119 -3.89 -6.58 -7.69
C LEU A 119 -3.82 -8.02 -7.15
N GLN A 120 -4.81 -8.46 -6.38
CA GLN A 120 -4.90 -9.79 -5.77
C GLN A 120 -3.69 -10.13 -4.88
N VAL A 121 -3.14 -9.12 -4.19
CA VAL A 121 -1.98 -9.31 -3.31
C VAL A 121 -2.42 -10.01 -2.02
N PRO A 122 -1.77 -11.13 -1.63
CA PRO A 122 -2.09 -11.82 -0.39
C PRO A 122 -1.87 -10.92 0.83
N LEU A 123 -2.79 -11.00 1.80
CA LEU A 123 -2.72 -10.17 3.02
C LEU A 123 -1.41 -10.37 3.80
N GLN A 124 -0.86 -11.59 3.82
CA GLN A 124 0.41 -11.88 4.51
C GLN A 124 1.57 -11.09 3.89
N THR A 125 1.64 -11.04 2.56
CA THR A 125 2.64 -10.23 1.86
C THR A 125 2.44 -8.74 2.13
N TYR A 126 1.19 -8.28 2.17
CA TYR A 126 0.90 -6.88 2.53
C TYR A 126 1.38 -6.53 3.93
N LYS A 127 1.19 -7.42 4.92
CA LYS A 127 1.71 -7.23 6.28
C LYS A 127 3.23 -7.08 6.31
N GLU A 128 3.98 -7.82 5.47
CA GLU A 128 5.43 -7.64 5.37
C GLU A 128 5.82 -6.24 4.84
N ILE A 129 5.06 -5.72 3.87
CA ILE A 129 5.25 -4.37 3.33
C ILE A 129 4.94 -3.31 4.41
N VAL A 130 3.87 -3.51 5.18
CA VAL A 130 3.46 -2.61 6.27
C VAL A 130 4.45 -2.64 7.43
N HIS A 131 4.98 -3.81 7.79
CA HIS A 131 6.04 -3.92 8.79
C HIS A 131 7.32 -3.19 8.33
N CYS A 132 7.60 -3.14 7.02
CA CYS A 132 8.75 -2.41 6.47
C CYS A 132 8.62 -0.89 6.62
N CYS A 133 7.41 -0.33 6.67
CA CYS A 133 7.16 1.09 6.99
C CYS A 133 6.92 1.35 8.48
N GLU A 134 7.38 0.46 9.36
CA GLU A 134 7.27 0.59 10.83
C GLU A 134 5.81 0.75 11.33
N GLU A 135 4.83 0.35 10.53
CA GLU A 135 3.39 0.48 10.81
C GLU A 135 2.96 1.92 11.18
N GLN A 136 3.73 2.92 10.74
CA GLN A 136 3.53 4.31 11.11
C GLN A 136 2.92 5.13 9.98
N VAL A 137 1.85 5.85 10.30
CA VAL A 137 1.28 6.89 9.43
C VAL A 137 1.81 8.24 9.88
N LEU A 138 2.47 8.94 8.96
CA LEU A 138 3.01 10.27 9.16
C LEU A 138 2.00 11.32 8.72
N THR A 139 2.04 12.49 9.35
CA THR A 139 1.15 13.61 9.05
C THR A 139 1.97 14.81 8.57
N LEU A 140 1.40 15.55 7.62
CA LEU A 140 1.99 16.74 7.03
C LEU A 140 0.96 17.85 7.09
N ALA A 141 1.30 18.94 7.79
CA ALA A 141 0.40 20.08 7.94
C ALA A 141 0.29 20.87 6.63
N THR A 142 -0.77 21.67 6.51
CA THR A 142 -0.96 22.55 5.35
C THR A 142 0.20 23.55 5.22
N GLU A 143 0.68 23.74 4.00
CA GLU A 143 1.87 24.52 3.63
C GLU A 143 3.20 23.98 4.21
N GLN A 144 3.22 22.79 4.82
CA GLN A 144 4.46 22.15 5.23
C GLN A 144 5.15 21.48 4.05
N THR A 145 6.47 21.66 3.95
CA THR A 145 7.30 21.06 2.91
C THR A 145 7.72 19.65 3.33
N TYR A 146 7.37 18.64 2.53
CA TYR A 146 7.86 17.27 2.68
C TYR A 146 9.33 17.15 2.25
N ALA A 147 9.66 17.76 1.12
CA ALA A 147 11.00 17.81 0.58
C ALA A 147 11.24 19.16 -0.09
N MET A 148 12.46 19.68 0.07
CA MET A 148 12.93 20.90 -0.55
C MET A 148 13.99 20.56 -1.61
N GLU A 149 13.85 21.19 -2.77
CA GLU A 149 14.75 21.07 -3.91
C GLU A 149 16.20 21.39 -3.52
N GLY A 150 17.14 20.53 -3.93
CA GLY A 150 18.57 20.69 -3.67
C GLY A 150 19.01 20.41 -2.22
N GLU A 151 18.08 20.34 -1.27
CA GLU A 151 18.41 20.20 0.15
C GLU A 151 18.06 18.83 0.72
N THR A 152 16.87 18.32 0.42
CA THR A 152 16.39 17.09 1.05
C THR A 152 17.05 15.87 0.40
N PRO A 153 17.65 14.94 1.16
CA PRO A 153 18.23 13.72 0.61
C PRO A 153 17.16 12.68 0.26
N ILE A 154 17.40 11.92 -0.82
CA ILE A 154 16.51 10.84 -1.28
C ILE A 154 16.85 9.56 -0.52
N ASN A 155 16.29 9.41 0.68
CA ASN A 155 16.57 8.28 1.59
C ASN A 155 15.35 7.44 1.96
N ARG A 156 14.20 7.70 1.33
CA ARG A 156 12.92 7.04 1.56
C ARG A 156 12.09 7.00 0.28
N LEU A 157 11.07 6.15 0.30
CA LEU A 157 9.97 6.14 -0.66
C LEU A 157 8.69 6.36 0.14
N SER A 158 7.82 7.27 -0.28
CA SER A 158 6.60 7.63 0.41
C SER A 158 5.37 7.55 -0.48
N LEU A 159 4.26 7.13 0.10
CA LEU A 159 2.95 7.05 -0.55
C LEU A 159 1.94 7.91 0.20
N LEU A 160 1.24 8.78 -0.53
CA LEU A 160 0.22 9.65 0.03
C LEU A 160 -1.06 8.84 0.32
N LEU A 161 -1.60 8.94 1.53
CA LEU A 161 -2.85 8.27 1.92
C LEU A 161 -4.07 9.20 1.85
N SER A 162 -3.89 10.46 2.25
CA SER A 162 -4.94 11.48 2.20
C SER A 162 -4.38 12.87 1.95
N GLY A 163 -5.25 13.79 1.53
CA GLY A 163 -4.89 15.17 1.22
C GLY A 163 -4.36 15.34 -0.20
N ARG A 164 -3.58 16.41 -0.41
CA ARG A 164 -3.01 16.78 -1.70
C ARG A 164 -1.69 17.50 -1.51
N VAL A 165 -0.70 17.12 -2.31
CA VAL A 165 0.63 17.70 -2.31
C VAL A 165 0.86 18.40 -3.65
N ARG A 166 1.37 19.63 -3.62
CA ARG A 166 1.83 20.35 -4.80
C ARG A 166 3.30 20.07 -5.05
N VAL A 167 3.66 19.85 -6.30
CA VAL A 167 5.05 19.71 -6.76
C VAL A 167 5.44 20.99 -7.49
N SER A 168 6.61 21.53 -7.17
CA SER A 168 7.18 22.71 -7.83
C SER A 168 8.67 22.57 -8.07
N GLN A 169 9.17 23.11 -9.18
CA GLN A 169 10.60 23.18 -9.51
C GLN A 169 10.96 24.63 -9.79
N ASP A 170 12.03 25.15 -9.19
CA ASP A 170 12.42 26.56 -9.29
C ASP A 170 11.26 27.54 -8.99
N GLY A 171 10.38 27.15 -8.06
CA GLY A 171 9.17 27.91 -7.69
C GLY A 171 8.01 27.83 -8.69
N GLN A 172 8.17 27.15 -9.84
CA GLN A 172 7.09 26.93 -10.80
C GLN A 172 6.30 25.67 -10.46
N PHE A 173 4.97 25.77 -10.49
CA PHE A 173 4.08 24.63 -10.25
C PHE A 173 4.13 23.61 -11.39
N LEU A 174 4.39 22.34 -11.05
CA LEU A 174 4.45 21.21 -11.97
C LEU A 174 3.12 20.46 -12.00
N HIS A 175 2.73 19.81 -10.91
CA HIS A 175 1.50 19.01 -10.81
C HIS A 175 1.12 18.77 -9.34
N TYR A 176 -0.09 18.22 -9.15
CA TYR A 176 -0.56 17.75 -7.86
C TYR A 176 -0.37 16.24 -7.75
N ILE A 177 -0.03 15.78 -6.55
CA ILE A 177 -0.04 14.37 -6.16
C ILE A 177 -1.30 14.15 -5.31
N PHE A 178 -2.04 13.11 -5.69
CA PHE A 178 -3.33 12.74 -5.08
C PHE A 178 -3.19 11.50 -4.18
N PRO A 179 -4.20 11.21 -3.33
CA PRO A 179 -4.20 10.01 -2.51
C PRO A 179 -3.93 8.73 -3.32
N TYR A 180 -3.21 7.80 -2.71
CA TYR A 180 -2.76 6.53 -3.28
C TYR A 180 -1.75 6.65 -4.44
N GLN A 181 -1.09 7.80 -4.56
CA GLN A 181 0.05 8.01 -5.47
C GLN A 181 1.35 8.16 -4.69
N PHE A 182 2.46 7.77 -5.31
CA PHE A 182 3.77 7.95 -4.71
C PHE A 182 4.17 9.42 -4.73
N MET A 183 4.90 9.86 -3.71
CA MET A 183 5.37 11.24 -3.65
C MET A 183 6.71 11.43 -4.38
N ASP A 184 7.57 10.42 -4.29
CA ASP A 184 8.98 10.46 -4.64
C ASP A 184 9.42 9.26 -5.49
N SER A 185 8.49 8.71 -6.28
CA SER A 185 8.77 7.58 -7.19
C SER A 185 9.79 7.90 -8.29
N PRO A 186 9.79 9.09 -8.97
CA PRO A 186 10.84 9.39 -9.95
C PRO A 186 12.22 9.52 -9.28
N GLU A 187 12.28 10.18 -8.13
CA GLU A 187 13.51 10.36 -7.35
C GLU A 187 14.08 9.01 -6.89
N TRP A 188 13.19 8.13 -6.43
CA TRP A 188 13.56 6.78 -6.01
C TRP A 188 14.22 5.97 -7.12
N GLU A 189 13.59 5.91 -8.31
CA GLU A 189 14.07 5.14 -9.46
C GLU A 189 15.28 5.78 -10.15
N SER A 190 15.48 7.09 -9.99
CA SER A 190 16.61 7.80 -10.61
C SER A 190 17.97 7.45 -10.01
N LEU A 191 17.99 6.94 -8.77
CA LEU A 191 19.21 6.65 -8.03
C LEU A 191 19.47 5.15 -7.93
N GLN A 192 20.73 4.76 -8.10
CA GLN A 192 21.13 3.39 -7.73
C GLN A 192 21.07 3.19 -6.21
N PRO A 193 20.96 1.93 -5.73
CA PRO A 193 20.85 1.65 -4.28
C PRO A 193 22.03 2.16 -3.44
N SER A 194 23.21 2.34 -4.03
CA SER A 194 24.43 2.83 -3.37
C SER A 194 24.72 4.32 -3.59
N GLU A 195 23.89 5.01 -4.39
CA GLU A 195 24.07 6.41 -4.71
C GLU A 195 23.22 7.28 -3.80
N ASP A 196 23.82 8.37 -3.32
CA ASP A 196 23.13 9.42 -2.60
C ASP A 196 22.74 10.53 -3.58
N GLY A 197 21.52 11.05 -3.44
CA GLY A 197 21.02 12.17 -4.23
C GLY A 197 20.11 13.06 -3.42
N VAL A 198 19.82 14.23 -3.98
CA VAL A 198 18.90 15.21 -3.40
C VAL A 198 17.67 15.36 -4.29
N PHE A 199 16.55 15.74 -3.67
CA PHE A 199 15.32 16.03 -4.39
C PHE A 199 15.55 17.15 -5.41
N GLN A 200 15.07 16.96 -6.63
CA GLN A 200 15.14 17.97 -7.71
C GLN A 200 13.88 18.84 -7.80
N VAL A 201 12.90 18.56 -6.94
CA VAL A 201 11.64 19.29 -6.86
C VAL A 201 11.27 19.52 -5.41
N THR A 202 10.54 20.60 -5.16
CA THR A 202 9.95 20.91 -3.86
C THR A 202 8.54 20.35 -3.78
N LEU A 203 8.28 19.58 -2.72
CA LEU A 203 7.00 18.93 -2.41
C LEU A 203 6.38 19.63 -1.22
N THR A 204 5.24 20.31 -1.40
CA THR A 204 4.54 21.04 -0.33
C THR A 204 3.12 20.55 -0.16
N ALA A 205 2.67 20.33 1.07
CA ALA A 205 1.26 20.00 1.34
C ALA A 205 0.37 21.21 1.04
N GLU A 206 -0.59 21.05 0.14
CA GLU A 206 -1.64 22.06 -0.09
C GLU A 206 -2.78 21.92 0.93
N THR A 207 -2.96 20.72 1.49
CA THR A 207 -3.96 20.42 2.51
C THR A 207 -3.32 19.64 3.65
N SER A 208 -4.05 19.36 4.74
CA SER A 208 -3.58 18.41 5.74
C SER A 208 -3.47 17.02 5.09
N CYS A 209 -2.27 16.44 5.09
CA CYS A 209 -2.01 15.17 4.43
C CYS A 209 -1.61 14.09 5.44
N SER A 210 -1.95 12.85 5.15
CA SER A 210 -1.38 11.66 5.78
C SER A 210 -0.64 10.83 4.74
N TYR A 211 0.48 10.23 5.12
CA TYR A 211 1.32 9.44 4.22
C TYR A 211 2.06 8.34 4.97
N ILE A 212 2.52 7.34 4.24
CA ILE A 212 3.43 6.30 4.75
C ILE A 212 4.77 6.41 4.06
N SER A 213 5.83 6.02 4.76
CA SER A 213 7.21 6.14 4.28
C SER A 213 7.98 4.86 4.56
N TRP A 214 8.65 4.33 3.55
CA TRP A 214 9.59 3.22 3.66
C TRP A 214 11.03 3.74 3.61
N PRO A 215 11.86 3.45 4.64
CA PRO A 215 13.28 3.77 4.58
C PRO A 215 13.97 3.03 3.42
N ARG A 216 14.82 3.72 2.66
CA ARG A 216 15.43 3.20 1.42
C ARG A 216 16.18 1.89 1.63
N LYS A 217 17.01 1.82 2.67
CA LYS A 217 17.81 0.63 2.99
C LYS A 217 16.94 -0.58 3.33
N SER A 218 15.93 -0.37 4.17
CA SER A 218 14.99 -1.41 4.61
C SER A 218 14.15 -1.92 3.44
N LEU A 219 13.64 -1.02 2.60
CA LEU A 219 12.84 -1.38 1.44
C LEU A 219 13.68 -2.16 0.42
N HIS A 220 14.87 -1.69 0.05
CA HIS A 220 15.73 -2.45 -0.88
C HIS A 220 16.09 -3.84 -0.37
N LEU A 221 16.31 -3.99 0.95
CA LEU A 221 16.53 -5.31 1.55
C LEU A 221 15.31 -6.22 1.38
N LEU A 222 14.10 -5.70 1.59
CA LEU A 222 12.86 -6.45 1.36
C LEU A 222 12.68 -6.83 -0.12
N LEU A 223 12.89 -5.88 -1.04
CA LEU A 223 12.79 -6.13 -2.48
C LEU A 223 13.83 -7.14 -2.99
N THR A 224 15.00 -7.21 -2.35
CA THR A 224 16.05 -8.20 -2.69
C THR A 224 15.70 -9.58 -2.13
N LYS A 225 15.06 -9.64 -0.96
CA LYS A 225 14.65 -10.88 -0.30
C LYS A 225 13.46 -11.54 -1.00
N GLU A 226 12.40 -10.77 -1.27
CA GLU A 226 11.12 -11.27 -1.76
C GLU A 226 10.87 -10.85 -3.21
N ARG A 227 11.06 -11.77 -4.16
CA ARG A 227 10.89 -11.47 -5.60
C ARG A 227 9.49 -11.00 -5.97
N TYR A 228 8.46 -11.53 -5.31
CA TYR A 228 7.09 -11.14 -5.59
C TYR A 228 6.84 -9.66 -5.23
N ILE A 229 7.31 -9.23 -4.05
CA ILE A 229 7.23 -7.83 -3.61
C ILE A 229 8.05 -6.94 -4.54
N SER A 230 9.24 -7.40 -4.96
CA SER A 230 10.06 -6.71 -5.97
C SER A 230 9.28 -6.41 -7.25
N CYS A 231 8.67 -7.43 -7.87
CA CYS A 231 7.88 -7.26 -9.09
C CYS A 231 6.65 -6.35 -8.86
N LEU A 232 6.00 -6.47 -7.71
CA LEU A 232 4.86 -5.64 -7.34
C LEU A 232 5.25 -4.16 -7.26
N PHE A 233 6.34 -3.82 -6.56
CA PHE A 233 6.82 -2.45 -6.47
C PHE A 233 7.30 -1.91 -7.81
N SER A 234 8.02 -2.70 -8.62
CA SER A 234 8.41 -2.28 -9.97
C SER A 234 7.20 -1.93 -10.85
N ALA A 235 6.12 -2.71 -10.76
CA ALA A 235 4.88 -2.43 -11.50
C ALA A 235 4.18 -1.17 -10.98
N LEU A 236 4.06 -1.02 -9.66
CA LEU A 236 3.43 0.15 -9.03
C LEU A 236 4.20 1.45 -9.32
N LEU A 237 5.52 1.43 -9.17
CA LEU A 237 6.39 2.58 -9.45
C LEU A 237 6.37 2.92 -10.95
N GLY A 238 6.46 1.91 -11.82
CA GLY A 238 6.38 2.12 -13.27
C GLY A 238 5.05 2.72 -13.70
N TYR A 239 3.93 2.29 -13.11
CA TYR A 239 2.62 2.87 -13.36
C TYR A 239 2.55 4.33 -12.89
N ASP A 240 2.96 4.62 -11.67
CA ASP A 240 2.92 5.97 -11.09
C ASP A 240 3.81 6.96 -11.85
N ILE A 241 5.03 6.55 -12.22
CA ILE A 241 5.94 7.38 -13.03
C ILE A 241 5.35 7.64 -14.41
N SER A 242 4.75 6.63 -15.04
CA SER A 242 4.12 6.79 -16.35
C SER A 242 2.98 7.81 -16.29
N GLU A 243 2.10 7.70 -15.31
CA GLU A 243 0.98 8.64 -15.09
C GLU A 243 1.48 10.09 -14.89
N LYS A 244 2.53 10.28 -14.09
CA LYS A 244 3.15 11.59 -13.88
C LYS A 244 3.74 12.15 -15.17
N LEU A 245 4.46 11.33 -15.95
CA LEU A 245 5.04 11.74 -17.23
C LEU A 245 3.96 12.11 -18.25
N TYR A 246 2.87 11.33 -18.35
CA TYR A 246 1.74 11.67 -19.22
C TYR A 246 1.06 12.97 -18.79
N THR A 247 0.86 13.17 -17.48
CA THR A 247 0.28 14.41 -16.93
C THR A 247 1.13 15.64 -17.27
N LEU A 248 2.46 15.52 -17.17
CA LEU A 248 3.38 16.60 -17.55
C LEU A 248 3.37 16.86 -19.06
N ASN A 249 3.35 15.80 -19.86
CA ASN A 249 3.30 15.89 -21.32
C ASN A 249 2.00 16.58 -21.81
N ASP A 250 0.86 16.28 -21.21
CA ASP A 250 -0.41 16.94 -21.53
C ASP A 250 -0.37 18.44 -21.20
N LYS A 251 0.33 18.85 -20.13
CA LYS A 251 0.56 20.26 -19.82
C LYS A 251 1.50 20.94 -20.82
N LEU A 252 2.56 20.26 -21.24
CA LEU A 252 3.45 20.77 -22.30
C LEU A 252 2.69 20.91 -23.63
N PHE A 253 1.81 19.98 -23.96
CA PHE A 253 0.95 20.07 -25.13
C PHE A 253 0.00 21.27 -25.03
N ALA A 254 -0.63 21.49 -23.89
CA ALA A 254 -1.50 22.65 -23.70
C ALA A 254 -0.76 23.99 -23.82
N LYS A 255 0.52 24.05 -23.40
CA LYS A 255 1.32 25.28 -23.41
C LYS A 255 2.01 25.55 -24.76
N PHE A 256 2.46 24.51 -25.45
CA PHE A 256 3.34 24.62 -26.62
C PHE A 256 2.82 23.90 -27.88
N GLY A 257 1.70 23.16 -27.79
CA GLY A 257 1.17 22.35 -28.89
C GLY A 257 2.02 21.11 -29.23
N LEU A 258 3.03 20.80 -28.41
CA LEU A 258 3.97 19.70 -28.61
C LEU A 258 3.58 18.51 -27.73
N ARG A 259 3.37 17.34 -28.35
CA ARG A 259 3.14 16.07 -27.64
C ARG A 259 4.32 15.15 -27.86
N PHE A 260 5.06 14.87 -26.80
CA PHE A 260 6.21 13.97 -26.87
C PHE A 260 5.74 12.50 -26.81
N ASP A 261 6.36 11.62 -27.60
CA ASP A 261 6.20 10.18 -27.35
C ASP A 261 7.23 9.78 -26.29
N ILE A 262 6.76 9.58 -25.05
CA ILE A 262 7.61 9.27 -23.90
C ILE A 262 8.34 7.92 -24.02
N ARG A 263 7.97 7.08 -25.00
CA ARG A 263 8.62 5.78 -25.26
C ARG A 263 9.86 5.91 -26.14
N LEU A 264 9.99 7.01 -26.86
CA LEU A 264 11.16 7.29 -27.69
C LEU A 264 12.23 7.98 -26.82
N PRO A 265 13.53 7.65 -26.99
CA PRO A 265 14.60 8.40 -26.39
C PRO A 265 14.45 9.87 -26.78
N SER A 266 14.12 10.72 -25.80
CA SER A 266 13.76 12.10 -26.08
C SER A 266 14.99 12.95 -26.40
N LEU A 267 14.88 13.77 -27.44
CA LEU A 267 15.81 14.82 -27.86
C LEU A 267 15.79 16.04 -26.91
N TYR A 268 15.63 15.85 -25.59
CA TYR A 268 15.54 16.97 -24.62
C TYR A 268 16.74 17.93 -24.69
N HIS A 269 17.90 17.48 -25.17
CA HIS A 269 19.07 18.33 -25.39
C HIS A 269 18.93 19.37 -26.52
N VAL A 270 17.89 19.29 -27.36
CA VAL A 270 17.69 20.23 -28.48
C VAL A 270 16.92 21.49 -28.05
N LEU A 271 16.15 21.41 -26.96
CA LEU A 271 15.48 22.58 -26.38
C LEU A 271 16.38 23.12 -25.26
N GLY A 272 17.36 23.96 -25.63
CA GLY A 272 18.21 24.67 -24.68
C GLY A 272 17.40 25.59 -23.74
N PRO A 273 18.02 26.11 -22.66
CA PRO A 273 17.33 26.94 -21.69
C PRO A 273 16.77 28.18 -22.39
N ILE A 274 15.44 28.34 -22.35
CA ILE A 274 14.76 29.52 -22.90
C ILE A 274 15.09 30.67 -21.96
N ALA A 275 16.00 31.55 -22.39
CA ALA A 275 16.32 32.80 -21.72
C ALA A 275 15.03 33.58 -21.47
N ALA A 276 14.92 34.12 -20.26
CA ALA A 276 13.82 34.98 -19.85
C ALA A 276 13.64 36.13 -20.85
N ASP A 277 12.41 36.21 -21.37
CA ASP A 277 11.69 37.37 -21.88
C ASP A 277 12.50 38.68 -22.00
N ALA A 278 13.01 38.95 -23.21
CA ALA A 278 13.47 40.28 -23.58
C ALA A 278 12.33 40.99 -24.34
N GLY A 279 11.65 41.91 -23.66
CA GLY A 279 10.71 42.85 -24.27
C GLY A 279 11.41 43.88 -25.17
N PRO A 280 10.68 44.53 -26.11
CA PRO A 280 11.28 45.27 -27.21
C PRO A 280 11.41 46.76 -26.90
N GLU A 281 12.61 47.35 -27.05
CA GLU A 281 12.74 48.81 -27.18
C GLU A 281 13.78 49.23 -28.24
N SER A 282 13.22 49.73 -29.35
CA SER A 282 13.58 50.92 -30.14
C SER A 282 15.00 51.14 -30.70
N GLU A 283 15.05 51.22 -32.03
CA GLU A 283 16.12 51.78 -32.86
C GLU A 283 16.40 53.27 -32.59
N LYS A 284 17.70 53.63 -32.64
CA LYS A 284 18.35 54.86 -33.13
C LYS A 284 19.87 54.62 -32.92
N GLY A 285 20.76 54.58 -33.91
CA GLY A 285 20.96 55.50 -35.02
C GLY A 285 22.01 56.54 -34.62
N ASP A 286 23.30 56.25 -34.82
CA ASP A 286 24.28 57.13 -35.52
C ASP A 286 25.73 56.61 -35.43
N GLU A 287 26.45 56.85 -36.54
CA GLU A 287 27.83 56.49 -36.94
C GLU A 287 28.88 57.35 -36.15
N GLU A 288 30.21 57.20 -36.15
CA GLU A 288 31.24 56.86 -37.14
C GLU A 288 32.64 56.79 -36.43
N VAL A 289 33.57 55.95 -36.95
CA VAL A 289 35.05 56.23 -37.15
C VAL A 289 35.99 56.29 -35.89
N CYS A 290 37.20 55.71 -35.78
CA CYS A 290 38.23 55.18 -36.70
C CYS A 290 39.22 54.18 -36.00
N GLU A 291 39.76 53.27 -36.81
CA GLU A 291 40.89 52.29 -36.71
C GLU A 291 42.30 52.84 -36.26
N PRO A 292 43.46 52.11 -36.28
CA PRO A 292 43.77 50.68 -36.61
C PRO A 292 44.83 49.94 -35.71
N SER A 293 45.11 48.69 -36.10
CA SER A 293 46.36 47.87 -35.95
C SER A 293 46.42 46.92 -34.74
N VAL A 294 46.73 45.61 -34.83
CA VAL A 294 47.75 44.88 -35.62
C VAL A 294 47.30 43.42 -35.83
N SER A 295 47.70 42.79 -36.94
CA SER A 295 47.60 41.35 -37.23
C SER A 295 48.94 40.86 -37.85
N PRO A 296 49.24 39.55 -38.04
CA PRO A 296 48.91 38.31 -37.32
C PRO A 296 50.20 37.44 -37.10
N PRO A 297 50.13 36.10 -36.93
CA PRO A 297 50.24 35.28 -38.14
C PRO A 297 49.30 34.05 -38.23
N GLN A 298 48.94 33.70 -39.47
CA GLN A 298 48.36 32.42 -39.90
C GLN A 298 49.46 31.36 -40.11
N ALA A 299 49.11 30.07 -39.90
CA ALA A 299 49.35 28.97 -40.85
C ALA A 299 48.79 27.61 -40.32
N THR A 300 47.64 27.19 -40.89
CA THR A 300 47.34 25.88 -41.54
C THR A 300 47.68 24.49 -40.92
N PRO A 301 46.96 23.42 -41.36
CA PRO A 301 46.57 22.26 -40.54
C PRO A 301 47.44 21.02 -40.74
N THR A 302 47.43 20.09 -39.77
CA THR A 302 48.07 18.76 -39.82
C THR A 302 47.42 17.92 -38.70
N SER A 303 47.00 16.66 -38.78
CA SER A 303 46.87 15.64 -39.85
C SER A 303 45.91 14.57 -39.31
N LEU A 304 45.11 13.98 -40.19
CA LEU A 304 44.55 12.64 -40.00
C LEU A 304 45.70 11.66 -39.68
N GLN A 305 45.51 10.76 -38.71
CA GLN A 305 46.23 9.49 -38.75
C GLN A 305 45.32 8.32 -38.37
N GLN A 306 45.29 7.40 -39.32
CA GLN A 306 44.54 6.16 -39.42
C GLN A 306 44.98 5.12 -38.39
N THR A 307 44.06 4.20 -38.09
CA THR A 307 44.28 2.85 -37.56
C THR A 307 45.38 2.05 -38.27
N PRO A 308 46.05 1.13 -37.56
CA PRO A 308 46.43 -0.17 -38.14
C PRO A 308 46.00 -1.37 -37.25
N PRO A 309 46.11 -2.63 -37.76
CA PRO A 309 45.09 -3.66 -37.63
C PRO A 309 45.38 -4.70 -36.53
N CYS A 310 44.33 -5.41 -36.06
CA CYS A 310 44.50 -6.71 -35.40
C CYS A 310 43.44 -7.72 -35.86
N SER A 311 43.96 -8.91 -36.13
CA SER A 311 43.42 -10.10 -36.78
C SER A 311 42.38 -10.86 -35.93
N PRO A 312 41.63 -11.82 -36.52
CA PRO A 312 40.45 -12.41 -35.88
C PRO A 312 40.81 -13.55 -34.90
N PRO A 313 40.03 -13.77 -33.84
CA PRO A 313 40.06 -15.01 -33.06
C PRO A 313 39.15 -16.10 -33.68
N PRO A 314 39.38 -17.38 -33.35
CA PRO A 314 39.00 -18.52 -34.19
C PRO A 314 37.55 -19.00 -34.01
N ALA A 315 37.15 -19.83 -34.97
CA ALA A 315 35.87 -20.49 -35.14
C ALA A 315 35.24 -21.00 -33.83
N ALA A 316 34.07 -20.44 -33.48
CA ALA A 316 33.14 -21.06 -32.56
C ALA A 316 32.40 -22.19 -33.29
N THR A 317 32.58 -23.38 -32.75
CA THR A 317 31.93 -24.63 -33.13
C THR A 317 30.41 -24.47 -33.14
N SER A 318 29.81 -24.91 -34.23
CA SER A 318 28.39 -25.18 -34.40
C SER A 318 27.85 -26.12 -33.32
N LEU A 319 26.63 -25.86 -32.83
CA LEU A 319 25.56 -26.83 -32.46
C LEU A 319 24.40 -26.07 -31.74
N PRO A 320 23.16 -26.60 -31.75
CA PRO A 320 22.03 -25.93 -32.39
C PRO A 320 20.96 -25.41 -31.42
N ALA A 321 20.06 -24.59 -31.96
CA ALA A 321 18.87 -24.06 -31.28
C ALA A 321 17.95 -25.16 -30.74
N PRO A 322 17.42 -25.04 -29.50
CA PRO A 322 16.30 -25.86 -29.05
C PRO A 322 14.96 -25.32 -29.60
N PRO A 323 13.98 -26.21 -29.84
CA PRO A 323 12.83 -25.95 -30.71
C PRO A 323 11.76 -25.05 -30.08
N SER A 324 11.06 -24.33 -30.96
CA SER A 324 9.81 -23.62 -30.70
C SER A 324 8.77 -24.58 -30.12
N ARG A 325 8.43 -24.40 -28.82
CA ARG A 325 7.38 -25.19 -28.19
C ARG A 325 6.02 -24.64 -28.61
N ALA A 326 5.32 -25.48 -29.37
CA ALA A 326 3.98 -25.28 -29.86
C ALA A 326 3.01 -24.84 -28.75
N ARG A 327 2.19 -23.85 -29.12
CA ARG A 327 0.94 -23.45 -28.47
C ARG A 327 0.10 -24.70 -28.17
N MET A 328 -0.04 -25.04 -26.89
CA MET A 328 -0.91 -26.12 -26.45
C MET A 328 -2.32 -25.56 -26.21
N SER A 329 -3.27 -26.18 -26.91
CA SER A 329 -4.69 -25.91 -26.90
C SER A 329 -5.33 -26.22 -25.54
N ARG A 330 -6.22 -25.32 -25.14
CA ARG A 330 -7.18 -25.43 -24.04
C ARG A 330 -8.11 -26.64 -24.25
N PRO A 331 -8.40 -27.45 -23.21
CA PRO A 331 -9.49 -28.41 -23.28
C PRO A 331 -10.78 -27.76 -22.75
N ASP A 332 -11.79 -27.69 -23.62
CA ASP A 332 -13.19 -27.50 -23.24
C ASP A 332 -13.88 -28.87 -23.11
N SER A 333 -14.62 -29.05 -22.02
CA SER A 333 -15.82 -29.90 -21.82
C SER A 333 -16.00 -30.05 -20.30
N GLY A 334 -17.17 -29.87 -19.67
CA GLY A 334 -18.51 -29.53 -20.10
C GLY A 334 -19.47 -29.88 -18.95
N ILE A 335 -20.49 -29.03 -18.75
CA ILE A 335 -21.85 -29.35 -18.22
C ILE A 335 -22.00 -29.64 -16.71
N LEU A 336 -22.71 -28.77 -15.95
CA LEU A 336 -24.10 -28.98 -15.46
C LEU A 336 -24.53 -27.94 -14.39
N GLY A 337 -25.77 -27.40 -14.49
CA GLY A 337 -26.59 -26.84 -13.39
C GLY A 337 -26.57 -25.31 -13.27
N GLU A 338 -27.47 -24.55 -13.93
CA GLU A 338 -28.80 -24.12 -13.44
C GLU A 338 -28.74 -23.15 -12.23
N ASP A 339 -28.96 -21.85 -12.47
CA ASP A 339 -30.17 -21.13 -12.01
C ASP A 339 -30.08 -19.60 -12.16
N SER A 340 -31.27 -19.01 -12.33
CA SER A 340 -31.63 -17.59 -12.15
C SER A 340 -31.64 -16.68 -13.38
N THR A 341 -32.79 -16.76 -14.06
CA THR A 341 -33.43 -15.75 -14.90
C THR A 341 -33.86 -14.51 -14.12
N SER A 342 -33.82 -13.34 -14.80
CA SER A 342 -34.87 -12.31 -14.89
C SER A 342 -34.37 -10.88 -14.63
N LEU A 343 -34.21 -10.11 -15.71
CA LEU A 343 -34.55 -8.68 -15.73
C LEU A 343 -35.22 -8.38 -17.07
N VAL A 344 -36.52 -8.10 -16.96
CA VAL A 344 -37.40 -7.60 -18.01
C VAL A 344 -37.04 -6.13 -18.25
N LEU A 345 -36.81 -5.77 -19.51
CA LEU A 345 -36.72 -4.38 -19.99
C LEU A 345 -37.86 -4.21 -21.00
N GLU A 346 -38.97 -3.66 -20.52
CA GLU A 346 -40.08 -3.19 -21.35
C GLU A 346 -39.94 -1.68 -21.56
N ASP A 347 -40.16 -1.30 -22.82
CA ASP A 347 -40.83 -0.11 -23.30
C ASP A 347 -40.25 1.27 -23.04
N PHE A 348 -39.61 1.82 -24.08
CA PHE A 348 -39.98 3.13 -24.62
C PHE A 348 -39.78 3.11 -26.15
N GLU A 349 -40.85 2.78 -26.87
CA GLU A 349 -41.00 3.08 -28.30
C GLU A 349 -42.06 4.19 -28.48
N GLU A 350 -41.95 4.88 -29.62
CA GLU A 350 -42.79 5.96 -30.14
C GLU A 350 -42.50 7.39 -29.64
N VAL A 351 -41.82 8.18 -30.48
CA VAL A 351 -42.53 9.19 -31.29
C VAL A 351 -41.79 9.41 -32.63
N SER A 352 -42.60 9.28 -33.67
CA SER A 352 -42.40 9.42 -35.11
C SER A 352 -41.69 10.69 -35.61
N GLY A 353 -41.09 10.58 -36.79
CA GLY A 353 -41.17 11.69 -37.76
C GLY A 353 -40.05 11.84 -38.79
N SER A 354 -40.17 11.09 -39.89
CA SER A 354 -39.98 11.54 -41.29
C SER A 354 -38.61 12.01 -41.83
N GLU A 355 -38.16 11.23 -42.84
CA GLU A 355 -37.73 11.65 -44.19
C GLU A 355 -36.23 11.69 -44.61
N SER A 356 -36.04 11.07 -45.80
CA SER A 356 -34.92 11.09 -46.77
C SER A 356 -33.71 10.18 -46.48
N PHE A 357 -33.44 9.07 -47.21
CA PHE A 357 -33.28 8.74 -48.64
C PHE A 357 -31.80 8.76 -49.11
N MET A 358 -31.37 7.64 -49.74
CA MET A 358 -30.07 7.29 -50.37
C MET A 358 -28.92 6.89 -49.41
N ASP A 359 -28.46 5.65 -49.27
CA ASP A 359 -28.08 4.56 -50.21
C ASP A 359 -26.80 4.84 -51.02
N TYR A 360 -25.65 4.28 -50.62
CA TYR A 360 -24.82 3.35 -51.43
C TYR A 360 -23.42 3.05 -50.85
N ARG A 361 -23.05 1.75 -50.95
CA ARG A 361 -21.70 1.13 -51.18
C ARG A 361 -20.60 1.35 -50.13
N SER A 362 -20.08 0.33 -49.45
CA SER A 362 -19.22 -0.78 -49.96
C SER A 362 -18.09 -0.29 -50.86
N ASP A 363 -16.88 -0.14 -50.31
CA ASP A 363 -15.63 -0.46 -50.98
C ASP A 363 -14.62 -0.97 -49.95
N GLY A 364 -14.29 -2.25 -50.07
CA GLY A 364 -13.05 -2.81 -49.56
C GLY A 364 -11.91 -2.54 -50.53
N GLU A 365 -10.69 -2.93 -50.12
CA GLU A 365 -9.42 -2.81 -50.87
C GLU A 365 -8.71 -1.46 -50.81
N TYR A 366 -8.03 -1.19 -49.69
CA TYR A 366 -6.75 -0.47 -49.71
C TYR A 366 -5.74 -1.16 -48.78
N MET A 367 -5.27 -2.32 -49.22
CA MET A 367 -3.97 -2.89 -48.84
C MET A 367 -3.39 -3.52 -50.09
N ARG A 368 -2.64 -2.72 -50.86
CA ARG A 368 -1.70 -3.20 -51.85
C ARG A 368 -0.40 -2.45 -51.70
#